data_AF-A0A2D5MUC5-F1
#
_entry.id   AF-A0A2D5MUC5-F1
#
_cell.length_a   1.000
_cell.length_b   1.000
_cell.length_c   1.000
_cell.angle_alpha   90.00
_cell.angle_beta   90.00
_cell.angle_gamma   90.00
#
_symmetry.space_group_name_H-M   'P 1'
#
loop_
_entity.id
_entity.type
_entity.pdbx_description
1 polymer ?
#
loop_
_entity_poly.entity_id
_entity_poly.type
_entity_poly.pdbx_seq_one_letter_code
_entity_poly.pdbx_strand_id
1 'polypeptide(L)'
;MQELEDINWPMSYKTNVGAMMSDWTMKSDNVNMIYEWIISLLHQTYPDLPTDLYQLYEAWFAKYNDGDSTRCHDHKFAPFSFVYYINSPEGSSSLYFPTSNKEITPAPGKVVIFPGNVEHYVPINQCTNRVVLAGNIK
;
A
#
# COMPACT_ATOMS: atom_id res chain seq x y z
N MET A 1 13.82 -10.43 2.43
CA MET A 1 14.62 -9.39 3.12
C MET A 1 15.65 -8.79 2.19
N GLN A 2 16.46 -9.59 1.49
CA GLN A 2 17.45 -9.09 0.52
C GLN A 2 16.86 -8.13 -0.54
N GLU A 3 15.70 -8.44 -1.12
CA GLU A 3 15.05 -7.54 -2.09
C GLU A 3 14.76 -6.15 -1.52
N LEU A 4 14.42 -6.01 -0.22
CA LEU A 4 14.17 -4.70 0.38
C LEU A 4 15.46 -3.89 0.61
N GLU A 5 16.59 -4.58 0.74
CA GLU A 5 17.91 -3.96 0.93
C GLU A 5 18.44 -3.37 -0.39
N ASP A 6 18.03 -3.96 -1.52
CA ASP A 6 18.44 -3.55 -2.87
C ASP A 6 17.55 -2.43 -3.45
N ILE A 7 16.48 -2.02 -2.76
CA ILE A 7 15.59 -0.96 -3.21
C ILE A 7 16.29 0.40 -3.13
N ASN A 8 16.29 1.11 -4.26
CA ASN A 8 16.53 2.56 -4.30
C ASN A 8 15.26 3.33 -3.93
N TRP A 9 15.40 4.45 -3.23
CA TRP A 9 14.28 5.24 -2.69
C TRP A 9 14.16 6.64 -3.33
N PRO A 10 13.99 6.75 -4.66
CA PRO A 10 14.07 8.02 -5.39
C PRO A 10 12.94 9.00 -5.04
N MET A 11 11.79 8.50 -4.56
CA MET A 11 10.59 9.29 -4.25
C MET A 11 10.48 9.71 -2.78
N SER A 12 11.49 9.36 -1.95
CA SER A 12 11.50 9.67 -0.53
C SER A 12 11.18 11.14 -0.24
N TYR A 13 10.14 11.38 0.55
CA TYR A 13 9.69 12.72 0.98
C TYR A 13 9.33 13.70 -0.15
N LYS A 14 9.05 13.20 -1.37
CA LYS A 14 8.68 14.03 -2.55
C LYS A 14 7.20 13.90 -2.93
N THR A 15 6.45 13.04 -2.26
CA THR A 15 5.05 12.71 -2.58
C THR A 15 4.15 12.94 -1.36
N ASN A 16 2.89 12.48 -1.41
CA ASN A 16 2.03 12.43 -0.22
C ASN A 16 2.56 11.48 0.85
N VAL A 17 3.37 10.48 0.46
CA VAL A 17 4.09 9.59 1.36
C VAL A 17 5.29 10.36 1.92
N GLY A 18 5.14 10.88 3.13
CA GLY A 18 6.20 11.53 3.90
C GLY A 18 7.10 10.52 4.60
N ALA A 19 7.67 9.61 3.82
CA ALA A 19 8.54 8.53 4.27
C ALA A 19 9.52 8.14 3.14
N MET A 20 10.36 7.13 3.36
CA MET A 20 11.15 6.53 2.27
C MET A 20 10.20 5.84 1.28
N MET A 21 10.34 6.15 -0.01
CA MET A 21 9.48 5.62 -1.07
C MET A 21 10.28 5.25 -2.32
N SER A 22 10.01 4.05 -2.85
CA SER A 22 10.61 3.55 -4.10
C SER A 22 10.06 4.30 -5.33
N ASP A 23 10.43 3.86 -6.53
CA ASP A 23 9.70 4.24 -7.74
C ASP A 23 8.24 3.73 -7.70
N TRP A 24 7.35 4.34 -8.48
CA TRP A 24 5.93 3.97 -8.60
C TRP A 24 5.68 2.64 -9.34
N THR A 25 6.67 2.18 -10.10
CA THR A 25 6.53 1.06 -11.03
C THR A 25 7.41 -0.13 -10.65
N MET A 26 7.51 -0.43 -9.35
CA MET A 26 8.30 -1.55 -8.85
C MET A 26 7.80 -2.87 -9.43
N LYS A 27 8.76 -3.67 -9.93
CA LYS A 27 8.51 -4.97 -10.55
C LYS A 27 9.51 -5.99 -10.04
N SER A 28 9.00 -7.12 -9.59
CA SER A 28 9.78 -8.31 -9.23
C SER A 28 8.83 -9.51 -9.18
N ASP A 29 9.40 -10.72 -9.14
CA ASP A 29 8.60 -11.94 -9.00
C ASP A 29 7.78 -11.94 -7.70
N ASN A 30 8.31 -11.35 -6.61
CA ASN A 30 7.60 -11.25 -5.34
C ASN A 30 6.46 -10.22 -5.38
N VAL A 31 6.66 -9.08 -6.04
CA VAL A 31 5.58 -8.09 -6.27
C VAL A 31 4.48 -8.72 -7.12
N ASN A 32 4.84 -9.43 -8.18
CA ASN A 32 3.88 -10.13 -9.04
C ASN A 32 3.10 -11.21 -8.27
N MET A 33 3.78 -11.99 -7.42
CA MET A 33 3.13 -13.02 -6.59
C MET A 33 2.09 -12.41 -5.64
N ILE A 34 2.42 -11.30 -4.96
CA ILE A 34 1.46 -10.59 -4.08
C ILE A 34 0.29 -10.06 -4.90
N TYR A 35 0.58 -9.49 -6.07
CA TYR A 35 -0.44 -8.96 -6.96
C TYR A 35 -1.42 -10.05 -7.45
N GLU A 36 -0.93 -11.18 -7.94
CA GLU A 36 -1.75 -12.31 -8.38
C GLU A 36 -2.63 -12.84 -7.24
N TRP A 37 -2.09 -12.90 -6.02
CA TRP A 37 -2.87 -13.25 -4.84
C TRP A 37 -3.99 -12.23 -4.57
N ILE A 38 -3.71 -10.93 -4.64
CA ILE A 38 -4.73 -9.87 -4.49
C ILE A 38 -5.83 -9.99 -5.54
N ILE A 39 -5.48 -10.24 -6.80
CA ILE A 39 -6.46 -10.47 -7.87
C ILE A 39 -7.30 -11.71 -7.59
N SER A 40 -6.71 -12.78 -7.07
CA SER A 40 -7.47 -13.96 -6.67
C SER A 40 -8.50 -13.66 -5.58
N LEU A 41 -8.19 -12.75 -4.63
CA LEU A 41 -9.12 -12.33 -3.59
C LEU A 41 -10.27 -11.49 -4.16
N LEU A 42 -9.96 -10.59 -5.11
CA LEU A 42 -10.96 -9.78 -5.80
C LEU A 42 -11.91 -10.63 -6.63
N HIS A 43 -11.40 -11.61 -7.39
CA HIS A 43 -12.24 -12.56 -8.13
C HIS A 43 -13.16 -13.38 -7.23
N GLN A 44 -12.68 -13.81 -6.06
CA GLN A 44 -13.51 -14.54 -5.10
C GLN A 44 -14.60 -13.66 -4.48
N THR A 45 -14.30 -12.38 -4.26
CA THR A 45 -15.22 -11.43 -3.61
C THR A 45 -16.24 -10.85 -4.61
N TYR A 46 -15.80 -10.63 -5.85
CA TYR A 46 -16.56 -9.99 -6.92
C TYR A 46 -16.45 -10.79 -8.22
N PRO A 47 -17.07 -11.99 -8.29
CA PRO A 47 -16.94 -12.90 -9.44
C PRO A 47 -17.52 -12.32 -10.74
N ASP A 48 -18.44 -11.35 -10.63
CA ASP A 48 -19.11 -10.73 -11.77
C ASP A 48 -18.33 -9.53 -12.35
N LEU A 49 -17.27 -9.06 -11.69
CA LEU A 49 -16.45 -7.97 -12.21
C LEU A 49 -15.57 -8.49 -13.37
N PRO A 50 -15.52 -7.78 -14.51
CA PRO A 50 -14.67 -8.17 -15.64
C PRO A 50 -13.21 -8.31 -15.23
N THR A 51 -12.56 -9.37 -15.72
CA THR A 51 -11.14 -9.66 -15.48
C THR A 51 -10.21 -8.55 -15.99
N ASP A 52 -10.68 -7.79 -16.98
CA ASP A 52 -9.94 -6.68 -17.59
C ASP A 52 -9.79 -5.48 -16.63
N LEU A 53 -10.51 -5.46 -15.50
CA LEU A 53 -10.37 -4.48 -14.41
C LEU A 53 -9.24 -4.82 -13.43
N TYR A 54 -8.48 -5.89 -13.71
CA TYR A 54 -7.44 -6.41 -12.82
C TYR A 54 -6.08 -6.38 -13.49
N GLN A 55 -5.63 -5.20 -13.89
CA GLN A 55 -4.26 -4.92 -14.29
C GLN A 55 -3.51 -4.13 -13.22
N LEU A 56 -2.29 -4.56 -12.88
CA LEU A 56 -1.45 -3.81 -11.96
C LEU A 56 -0.97 -2.56 -12.68
N TYR A 57 -1.46 -1.40 -12.23
CA TYR A 57 -1.09 -0.12 -12.83
C TYR A 57 0.20 0.41 -12.21
N GLU A 58 0.26 0.42 -10.88
CA GLU A 58 1.39 0.93 -10.09
C GLU A 58 1.58 0.09 -8.83
N ALA A 59 2.84 -0.10 -8.43
CA ALA A 59 3.22 -0.74 -7.19
C ALA A 59 4.49 -0.08 -6.65
N TRP A 60 4.49 0.30 -5.37
CA TRP A 60 5.62 0.94 -4.73
C TRP A 60 5.79 0.46 -3.29
N PHE A 61 7.05 0.42 -2.85
CA PHE A 61 7.39 0.21 -1.46
C PHE A 61 7.41 1.54 -0.72
N ALA A 62 6.94 1.52 0.52
CA ALA A 62 7.13 2.62 1.46
C ALA A 62 7.68 2.08 2.78
N LYS A 63 8.72 2.72 3.29
CA LYS A 63 9.33 2.43 4.60
C LYS A 63 9.20 3.65 5.49
N TYR A 64 8.45 3.48 6.57
CA TYR A 64 8.17 4.48 7.58
C TYR A 64 9.08 4.25 8.79
N ASN A 65 9.72 5.31 9.24
CA ASN A 65 10.40 5.40 10.51
C ASN A 65 9.62 6.28 11.49
N ASP A 66 10.18 6.48 12.67
CA ASP A 66 9.58 7.33 13.69
C ASP A 66 9.43 8.77 13.15
N GLY A 67 8.26 9.36 13.33
CA GLY A 67 7.94 10.69 12.82
C GLY A 67 7.38 10.74 11.38
N ASP A 68 7.53 9.67 10.59
CA ASP A 68 7.03 9.62 9.21
C ASP A 68 5.49 9.53 9.17
N SER A 69 4.89 10.04 8.11
CA SER A 69 3.43 10.02 7.92
C SER A 69 3.05 10.07 6.44
N THR A 70 1.78 9.83 6.12
CA THR A 70 1.25 10.03 4.76
C THR A 70 0.08 10.99 4.83
N ARG A 71 0.13 12.03 3.99
CA ARG A 71 -0.92 13.05 3.91
C ARG A 71 -2.23 12.45 3.40
N CYS A 72 -3.36 13.04 3.79
CA CYS A 72 -4.66 12.64 3.29
C CYS A 72 -4.77 12.83 1.78
N HIS A 73 -5.15 11.76 1.07
CA HIS A 73 -5.29 11.73 -0.38
C HIS A 73 -6.16 10.54 -0.82
N ASP A 74 -6.38 10.43 -2.13
CA ASP A 74 -7.05 9.32 -2.80
C ASP A 74 -6.33 8.95 -4.11
N HIS A 75 -6.84 7.92 -4.79
CA HIS A 75 -6.41 7.40 -6.08
C HIS A 75 -7.59 7.37 -7.06
N LYS A 76 -8.21 8.53 -7.33
CA LYS A 76 -9.53 8.68 -8.02
C LYS A 76 -9.73 7.89 -9.32
N PHE A 77 -8.66 7.53 -10.01
CA PHE A 77 -8.72 6.83 -11.30
C PHE A 77 -8.45 5.31 -11.19
N ALA A 78 -8.18 4.80 -10.00
CA ALA A 78 -8.01 3.38 -9.74
C ALA A 78 -9.33 2.79 -9.21
N PRO A 79 -9.90 1.75 -9.87
CA PRO A 79 -10.98 0.94 -9.31
C PRO A 79 -10.68 0.48 -7.88
N PHE A 80 -9.49 -0.07 -7.65
CA PHE A 80 -9.04 -0.52 -6.34
C PHE A 80 -7.61 -0.05 -6.08
N SER A 81 -7.35 0.28 -4.82
CA SER A 81 -6.01 0.44 -4.28
C SER A 81 -5.81 -0.57 -3.16
N PHE A 82 -4.56 -0.90 -2.89
CA PHE A 82 -4.22 -1.83 -1.82
C PHE A 82 -3.00 -1.38 -1.02
N VAL A 83 -2.92 -1.89 0.21
CA VAL A 83 -1.70 -1.89 1.02
C VAL A 83 -1.49 -3.28 1.60
N TYR A 84 -0.33 -3.86 1.34
CA TYR A 84 0.16 -5.10 1.92
C TYR A 84 1.25 -4.78 2.94
N TYR A 85 1.07 -5.24 4.18
CA TYR A 85 1.97 -4.98 5.28
C TYR A 85 3.08 -6.03 5.33
N ILE A 86 4.28 -5.66 4.87
CA ILE A 86 5.44 -6.56 4.87
C ILE A 86 6.03 -6.66 6.27
N ASN A 87 6.24 -5.51 6.92
CA ASN A 87 6.70 -5.42 8.30
C ASN A 87 5.90 -4.37 9.06
N SER A 88 5.46 -4.70 10.27
CA SER A 88 4.69 -3.80 11.12
C SER A 88 5.08 -3.99 12.58
N PRO A 89 6.22 -3.41 13.02
CA PRO A 89 6.64 -3.42 14.41
C PRO A 89 5.61 -2.78 15.34
N GLU A 90 5.70 -3.07 16.63
CA GLU A 90 4.92 -2.37 17.64
C GLU A 90 5.12 -0.85 17.52
N GLY A 91 4.02 -0.08 17.59
CA GLY A 91 4.01 1.36 17.31
C GLY A 91 3.77 1.73 15.83
N SER A 92 3.61 0.75 14.94
CA SER A 92 3.24 1.01 13.54
C SER A 92 1.90 1.75 13.44
N SER A 93 1.89 2.85 12.70
CA SER A 93 0.65 3.61 12.47
C SER A 93 -0.36 2.87 11.59
N SER A 94 -1.64 3.05 11.91
CA SER A 94 -2.77 2.51 11.17
C SER A 94 -2.99 3.19 9.83
N LEU A 95 -3.73 2.52 8.95
CA LEU A 95 -4.37 3.18 7.81
C LEU A 95 -5.70 3.76 8.28
N TYR A 96 -5.93 5.05 8.02
CA TYR A 96 -7.13 5.73 8.49
C TYR A 96 -7.97 6.26 7.33
N PHE A 97 -9.29 6.05 7.41
CA PHE A 97 -10.30 6.46 6.44
C PHE A 97 -11.22 7.53 7.05
N PRO A 98 -10.92 8.83 6.89
CA PRO A 98 -11.55 9.91 7.64
C PRO A 98 -13.06 10.01 7.44
N THR A 99 -13.56 9.79 6.22
CA THR A 99 -14.99 9.88 5.90
C THR A 99 -15.85 8.91 6.70
N SER A 100 -15.29 7.75 7.07
CA SER A 100 -15.99 6.72 7.82
C SER A 100 -15.53 6.58 9.27
N ASN A 101 -14.55 7.38 9.70
CA ASN A 101 -13.88 7.25 10.99
C ASN A 101 -13.37 5.81 11.25
N LYS A 102 -12.95 5.10 10.19
CA LYS A 102 -12.43 3.74 10.29
C LYS A 102 -10.92 3.74 10.31
N GLU A 103 -10.38 2.91 11.19
CA GLU A 103 -8.96 2.70 11.38
C GLU A 103 -8.62 1.22 11.21
N ILE A 104 -7.59 0.92 10.42
CA ILE A 104 -7.11 -0.43 10.20
C ILE A 104 -5.73 -0.59 10.82
N THR A 105 -5.67 -1.35 11.91
CA THR A 105 -4.42 -1.69 12.60
C THR A 105 -3.52 -2.51 11.68
N PRO A 106 -2.24 -2.14 11.52
CA PRO A 106 -1.31 -2.86 10.65
C PRO A 106 -0.92 -4.20 11.29
N ALA A 107 -0.69 -5.23 10.47
CA ALA A 107 -0.14 -6.49 10.92
C ALA A 107 0.64 -7.16 9.79
N PRO A 108 1.82 -7.76 10.02
CA PRO A 108 2.57 -8.42 8.97
C PRO A 108 1.73 -9.48 8.24
N GLY A 109 1.78 -9.48 6.91
CA GLY A 109 1.00 -10.37 6.05
C GLY A 109 -0.45 -9.94 5.80
N LYS A 110 -0.95 -8.90 6.48
CA LYS A 110 -2.28 -8.36 6.21
C LYS A 110 -2.28 -7.60 4.88
N VAL A 111 -3.35 -7.74 4.11
CA VAL A 111 -3.67 -6.87 2.98
C VAL A 111 -4.97 -6.13 3.25
N VAL A 112 -5.02 -4.86 2.86
CA VAL A 112 -6.24 -4.06 2.83
C VAL A 112 -6.46 -3.63 1.40
N ILE A 113 -7.61 -3.99 0.83
CA ILE A 113 -8.02 -3.64 -0.53
C ILE A 113 -9.26 -2.75 -0.40
N PHE A 114 -9.27 -1.62 -1.07
CA PHE A 114 -10.33 -0.61 -0.94
C PHE A 114 -10.56 0.14 -2.26
N PRO A 115 -11.74 0.75 -2.48
CA PRO A 115 -11.98 1.55 -3.68
C PRO A 115 -11.02 2.74 -3.75
N GLY A 116 -10.37 2.96 -4.90
CA GLY A 116 -9.30 3.94 -5.02
C GLY A 116 -9.75 5.39 -4.78
N ASN A 117 -11.04 5.69 -4.97
CA ASN A 117 -11.61 7.01 -4.70
C ASN A 117 -11.88 7.32 -3.21
N VAL A 118 -11.52 6.42 -2.29
CA VAL A 118 -11.70 6.64 -0.85
C VAL A 118 -10.50 7.39 -0.28
N GLU A 119 -10.76 8.56 0.31
CA GLU A 119 -9.74 9.31 1.04
C GLU A 119 -9.17 8.49 2.20
N HIS A 120 -7.85 8.53 2.34
CA HIS A 120 -7.14 7.84 3.40
C HIS A 120 -5.83 8.55 3.72
N TYR A 121 -5.32 8.29 4.93
CA TYR A 121 -4.01 8.79 5.36
C TYR A 121 -3.35 7.83 6.36
N VAL A 122 -2.08 8.11 6.67
CA VAL A 122 -1.33 7.40 7.71
C VAL A 122 -0.86 8.43 8.74
N PRO A 123 -1.29 8.37 10.01
CA PRO A 123 -0.83 9.28 11.05
C PRO A 123 0.66 9.07 11.34
N ILE A 124 1.23 9.95 12.16
CA ILE A 124 2.64 9.91 12.56
C ILE A 124 2.97 8.53 13.13
N ASN A 125 3.88 7.85 12.46
CA ASN A 125 4.37 6.54 12.82
C ASN A 125 5.27 6.61 14.07
N GLN A 126 5.13 5.66 15.00
CA GLN A 126 5.81 5.65 16.30
C GLN A 126 6.83 4.50 16.41
N CYS A 127 7.28 3.97 15.28
CA CYS A 127 8.21 2.86 15.23
C CYS A 127 9.21 3.05 14.09
N THR A 128 10.29 2.27 14.09
CA THR A 128 11.20 2.23 12.95
C THR A 128 10.89 1.04 12.06
N ASN A 129 11.22 1.15 10.77
CA ASN A 129 11.17 0.01 9.84
C ASN A 129 9.77 -0.61 9.61
N ARG A 130 8.68 0.18 9.62
CA ARG A 130 7.37 -0.25 9.11
C ARG A 130 7.44 -0.24 7.58
N VAL A 131 7.25 -1.40 6.95
CA VAL A 131 7.41 -1.55 5.50
C VAL A 131 6.11 -2.07 4.89
N VAL A 132 5.66 -1.40 3.83
CA VAL A 132 4.47 -1.78 3.08
C VAL A 132 4.76 -1.83 1.58
N LEU A 133 4.03 -2.69 0.87
CA LEU A 133 3.84 -2.59 -0.58
C LEU A 133 2.45 -2.00 -0.81
N ALA A 134 2.38 -0.86 -1.46
CA ALA A 134 1.12 -0.24 -1.87
C ALA A 134 1.00 -0.26 -3.39
N GLY A 135 -0.22 -0.19 -3.90
CA GLY A 135 -0.43 -0.21 -5.34
C GLY A 135 -1.86 0.10 -5.77
N ASN A 136 -2.00 0.29 -7.09
CA ASN A 136 -3.24 0.62 -7.77
C ASN A 136 -3.56 -0.46 -8.82
N ILE A 137 -4.82 -0.88 -8.86
CA ILE A 137 -5.35 -1.89 -9.77
C ILE A 137 -6.30 -1.18 -10.73
N LYS A 138 -6.13 -1.41 -12.03
CA LYS A 138 -6.90 -0.80 -13.13
C LYS A 138 -7.69 -1.83 -13.90
#